data_AF-A0A930TK20-F1
#
_entry.id   AF-A0A930TK20-F1
#
_cell.length_a   1.000
_cell.length_b   1.000
_cell.length_c   1.000
_cell.angle_alpha   90.00
_cell.angle_beta   90.00
_cell.angle_gamma   90.00
#
_symmetry.space_group_name_H-M   'P 1'
#
loop_
_entity.id
_entity.type
_entity.pdbx_description
1 polymer ?
#
loop_
_entity_poly.entity_id
_entity_poly.type
_entity_poly.pdbx_seq_one_letter_code
_entity_poly.pdbx_strand_id
1 'polypeptide(L)'
;MQEHKLKAYKAYKVKGRIDATGHLIIAESIELEPGDVEVILLQAPVNLPVNLKEQSESDLQGNVKKGSLIQAFQGLFENAPPVPTDFDPDQAKWEYLKEKHNL
;
A
#
# COMPACT_ATOMS: atom_id res chain seq x y z
N MET A 1 8.28 41.58 11.45
CA MET A 1 7.69 40.54 10.58
C MET A 1 8.77 39.49 10.38
N GLN A 2 8.60 38.28 10.91
CA GLN A 2 9.59 37.21 10.68
C GLN A 2 9.26 36.53 9.35
N GLU A 3 10.20 36.60 8.40
CA GLU A 3 10.13 35.86 7.14
C GLU A 3 10.26 34.36 7.45
N HIS A 4 9.15 33.64 7.34
CA HIS A 4 9.20 32.18 7.33
C HIS A 4 9.80 31.73 6.01
N LYS A 5 11.13 31.55 5.96
CA LYS A 5 11.78 30.84 4.86
C LYS A 5 11.25 29.40 4.83
N LEU A 6 10.40 29.13 3.85
CA LEU A 6 10.00 27.77 3.50
C LEU A 6 11.26 26.99 3.10
N LYS A 7 11.60 25.98 3.91
CA LYS A 7 12.69 25.06 3.60
C LYS A 7 12.20 24.13 2.50
N ALA A 8 12.61 24.40 1.26
CA ALA A 8 12.33 23.54 0.12
C ALA A 8 13.29 22.34 0.16
N TYR A 9 12.75 21.13 0.20
CA TYR A 9 13.53 19.90 0.08
C TYR A 9 13.61 19.48 -1.39
N LYS A 10 14.79 19.02 -1.81
CA LYS A 10 15.01 18.43 -3.12
C LYS A 10 15.24 16.93 -2.95
N ALA A 11 14.41 16.13 -3.61
CA ALA A 11 14.53 14.68 -3.61
C ALA A 11 15.02 14.19 -4.97
N TYR A 12 15.81 13.12 -4.96
CA TYR A 12 16.30 12.46 -6.16
C TYR A 12 15.80 11.02 -6.19
N LYS A 13 15.28 10.59 -7.34
CA LYS A 13 14.87 9.19 -7.55
C LYS A 13 15.95 8.49 -8.37
N VAL A 14 16.66 7.57 -7.72
CA VAL A 14 17.70 6.75 -8.33
C VAL A 14 17.32 5.27 -8.26
N LYS A 15 17.83 4.48 -9.20
CA LYS A 15 17.71 3.02 -9.21
C LYS A 15 18.86 2.42 -8.39
N GLY A 16 18.50 1.90 -7.22
CA GLY A 16 19.37 1.05 -6.40
C GLY A 16 18.94 -0.40 -6.45
N ARG A 17 19.88 -1.32 -6.20
CA ARG A 17 19.60 -2.73 -5.91
C ARG A 17 20.15 -3.09 -4.53
N ILE A 18 19.47 -3.98 -3.82
CA ILE A 18 20.03 -4.62 -2.63
C ILE A 18 20.79 -5.87 -3.10
N ASP A 19 22.04 -6.01 -2.70
CA ASP A 19 22.82 -7.21 -3.01
C ASP A 19 22.47 -8.40 -2.08
N ALA A 20 23.08 -9.57 -2.33
CA ALA A 20 22.83 -10.78 -1.54
C ALA A 20 23.27 -10.66 -0.07
N THR A 21 24.09 -9.66 0.26
CA THR A 21 24.58 -9.37 1.61
C THR A 21 23.76 -8.27 2.30
N GLY A 22 22.74 -7.73 1.63
CA GLY A 22 21.85 -6.72 2.20
C GLY A 22 22.31 -5.27 1.99
N HIS A 23 23.34 -5.01 1.18
CA HIS A 23 23.83 -3.65 0.94
C HIS A 23 23.13 -2.98 -0.24
N LEU A 24 22.80 -1.69 -0.10
CA LEU A 24 22.30 -0.85 -1.18
C LEU A 24 23.44 -0.49 -2.14
N ILE A 25 23.30 -0.88 -3.39
CA ILE A 25 24.20 -0.51 -4.48
C ILE A 25 23.44 0.39 -5.45
N ILE A 26 23.95 1.62 -5.61
CA ILE A 26 23.49 2.58 -6.63
C ILE A 26 24.56 2.57 -7.72
N ALA A 27 24.22 2.03 -8.90
CA ALA A 27 25.18 1.88 -9.99
C ALA A 27 25.38 3.17 -10.80
N GLU A 28 24.44 4.12 -10.70
CA GLU A 28 24.50 5.40 -11.40
C GLU A 28 25.25 6.45 -10.57
N SER A 29 26.06 7.27 -11.25
CA SER A 29 26.67 8.44 -10.64
C SER A 29 25.61 9.54 -10.49
N ILE A 30 25.45 10.04 -9.28
CA ILE A 30 24.56 11.16 -8.96
C ILE A 30 25.39 12.34 -8.46
N GLU A 31 25.13 13.53 -9.01
CA GLU A 31 25.75 14.78 -8.57
C GLU A 31 24.89 15.41 -7.46
N LEU A 32 25.45 15.50 -6.27
CA LEU A 32 24.83 16.10 -5.10
C LEU A 32 25.71 17.25 -4.58
N GLU A 33 25.06 18.32 -4.12
CA GLU A 33 25.77 19.40 -3.44
C GLU A 33 26.37 18.90 -2.12
N PRO A 34 27.55 19.39 -1.70
CA PRO A 34 28.14 19.01 -0.42
C PRO A 34 27.22 19.35 0.75
N GLY A 35 26.95 18.37 1.61
CA GLY A 35 26.13 18.54 2.81
C GLY A 35 25.59 17.22 3.34
N ASP A 36 24.90 17.30 4.48
CA ASP A 36 24.19 16.15 5.04
C ASP A 36 22.93 15.84 4.23
N VAL A 37 22.72 14.55 3.94
CA VAL A 37 21.55 14.06 3.20
C VAL A 37 20.83 12.98 3.99
N GLU A 38 19.51 12.93 3.86
CA GLU A 38 18.68 11.84 4.37
C GLU A 38 18.40 10.85 3.24
N VAL A 39 18.51 9.54 3.54
CA VAL A 39 18.28 8.48 2.56
C VAL A 39 17.00 7.73 2.91
N ILE A 40 16.04 7.75 1.99
CA ILE A 40 14.75 7.05 2.12
C ILE A 40 14.75 5.87 1.14
N LEU A 41 14.57 4.66 1.69
CA LEU A 41 14.50 3.40 0.93
C LEU A 41 13.05 2.97 0.74
N LEU A 42 12.55 3.01 -0.50
CA LEU A 42 11.25 2.46 -0.85
C LEU A 42 11.43 1.08 -1.49
N GLN A 43 11.13 0.01 -0.73
CA GLN A 43 11.15 -1.35 -1.24
C GLN A 43 9.77 -1.74 -1.76
N ALA A 44 9.71 -2.23 -3.00
CA ALA A 44 8.52 -2.91 -3.48
C ALA A 44 8.34 -4.21 -2.66
N PRO A 45 7.10 -4.63 -2.37
CA PRO A 45 6.88 -5.92 -1.74
C PRO A 45 7.54 -6.98 -2.61
N VAL A 46 8.50 -7.72 -2.04
CA VAL A 46 8.92 -8.99 -2.63
C VAL A 46 7.66 -9.82 -2.67
N ASN A 47 7.24 -10.22 -3.87
CA ASN A 47 6.25 -11.25 -4.04
C ASN A 47 6.92 -12.54 -3.58
N LEU A 48 7.02 -12.69 -2.25
CA LEU A 48 7.23 -13.97 -1.63
C LEU A 48 6.16 -14.87 -2.25
N PRO A 49 6.45 -16.14 -2.58
CA PRO A 49 5.40 -17.13 -2.71
C PRO A 49 4.78 -17.23 -1.32
N VAL A 50 3.89 -16.30 -1.05
CA VAL A 50 2.99 -16.38 0.05
C VAL A 50 2.21 -17.62 -0.34
N ASN A 51 2.38 -18.69 0.42
CA ASN A 51 1.40 -19.76 0.43
C ASN A 51 0.14 -19.22 1.14
N LEU A 52 -0.36 -18.07 0.69
CA LEU A 52 -1.78 -17.83 0.65
C LEU A 52 -2.13 -18.50 -0.66
N LYS A 53 -2.93 -19.57 -0.56
CA LYS A 53 -3.81 -19.94 -1.66
C LYS A 53 -4.30 -18.62 -2.27
N GLU A 54 -3.81 -18.31 -3.46
CA GLU A 54 -4.53 -17.50 -4.41
C GLU A 54 -5.87 -18.22 -4.53
N GLN A 55 -6.84 -17.82 -3.71
CA GLN A 55 -8.22 -18.05 -4.05
C GLN A 55 -8.41 -17.17 -5.26
N SER A 56 -8.20 -17.80 -6.41
CA SER A 56 -8.52 -17.30 -7.71
C SER A 56 -9.88 -16.61 -7.61
N GLU A 57 -9.94 -15.37 -8.08
CA GLU A 57 -11.18 -14.59 -8.20
C GLU A 57 -12.20 -15.26 -9.15
N SER A 58 -11.92 -16.47 -9.65
CA SER A 58 -12.85 -17.32 -10.41
C SER A 58 -13.68 -18.29 -9.57
N ASP A 59 -13.47 -18.42 -8.25
CA ASP A 59 -14.25 -19.35 -7.40
C ASP A 59 -15.42 -18.69 -6.65
N LEU A 60 -15.69 -17.40 -6.86
CA LEU A 60 -16.79 -16.69 -6.18
C LEU A 60 -18.15 -16.84 -6.86
N GLN A 61 -18.35 -17.89 -7.66
CA GLN A 61 -19.68 -18.27 -8.17
C GLN A 61 -20.35 -19.40 -7.39
N GLY A 62 -19.75 -19.91 -6.31
CA GLY A 62 -20.36 -20.93 -5.47
C GLY A 62 -20.27 -20.58 -4.00
N ASN A 63 -21.31 -19.96 -3.44
CA ASN A 63 -21.65 -19.88 -2.00
C ASN A 63 -20.51 -20.28 -1.02
N VAL A 64 -19.44 -19.48 -0.99
CA VAL A 64 -18.35 -19.70 -0.04
C VAL A 64 -18.77 -19.03 1.25
N LYS A 65 -19.08 -19.84 2.26
CA LYS A 65 -19.40 -19.36 3.62
C LYS A 65 -18.25 -18.47 4.09
N LYS A 66 -18.53 -17.17 4.25
CA LYS A 66 -17.59 -16.16 4.78
C LYS A 66 -17.34 -16.45 6.26
N GLY A 67 -16.48 -17.42 6.54
CA GLY A 67 -16.11 -17.79 7.89
C GLY A 67 -15.19 -16.73 8.50
N SER A 68 -15.54 -16.23 9.68
CA SER A 68 -14.66 -15.39 10.49
C SER A 68 -13.60 -16.25 11.18
N LEU A 69 -12.34 -15.81 11.23
CA LEU A 69 -11.34 -16.42 12.11
C LEU A 69 -11.64 -16.13 13.60
N ILE A 70 -12.46 -15.11 13.86
CA ILE A 70 -12.83 -14.65 15.20
C ILE A 70 -14.27 -15.06 15.48
N GLN A 71 -14.47 -15.99 16.44
CA GLN A 71 -15.79 -16.54 16.79
C GLN A 71 -16.83 -15.46 17.14
N ALA A 72 -16.41 -14.37 17.78
CA ALA A 72 -17.31 -13.28 18.17
C ALA A 72 -17.98 -12.57 16.97
N PHE A 73 -17.34 -12.59 15.80
CA PHE A 73 -17.88 -11.97 14.59
C PHE A 73 -18.47 -12.98 13.60
N GLN A 74 -18.44 -14.28 13.91
CA GLN A 74 -18.94 -15.34 13.03
C GLN A 74 -20.38 -15.05 12.54
N GLY A 75 -21.29 -14.72 13.47
CA GLY A 75 -22.69 -14.42 13.14
C GLY A 75 -22.88 -13.14 12.32
N LEU A 76 -21.94 -12.19 12.38
CA LEU A 76 -21.99 -10.96 11.59
C LEU A 76 -21.62 -11.24 10.12
N PHE A 77 -20.60 -12.05 9.89
CA PHE A 77 -20.13 -12.38 8.53
C PHE A 77 -21.01 -13.42 7.82
N GLU A 78 -21.66 -14.33 8.56
CA GLU A 78 -22.59 -15.32 8.01
C GLU A 78 -23.90 -14.71 7.51
N ASN A 79 -24.35 -13.60 8.12
CA ASN A 79 -25.59 -12.91 7.74
C ASN A 79 -25.36 -11.67 6.87
N ALA A 80 -24.11 -11.36 6.51
CA ALA A 80 -23.81 -10.19 5.70
C ALA A 80 -24.36 -10.38 4.28
N PRO A 81 -25.08 -9.38 3.72
CA PRO A 81 -25.56 -9.46 2.35
C PRO A 81 -24.39 -9.61 1.37
N PRO A 82 -24.61 -10.27 0.22
CA PRO A 82 -23.60 -10.34 -0.83
C PRO A 82 -23.25 -8.92 -1.29
N VAL A 83 -21.97 -8.69 -1.57
CA VAL A 83 -21.52 -7.42 -2.13
C VAL A 83 -22.08 -7.33 -3.56
N PRO A 84 -22.69 -6.20 -3.96
CA PRO A 84 -23.16 -6.01 -5.32
C PRO A 84 -22.01 -6.19 -6.32
N THR A 85 -22.28 -6.80 -7.47
CA THR A 85 -21.27 -7.03 -8.52
C THR A 85 -20.64 -5.75 -9.05
N ASP A 86 -21.33 -4.61 -8.89
CA ASP A 86 -20.90 -3.28 -9.34
C ASP A 86 -20.18 -2.47 -8.23
N PHE A 87 -19.91 -3.09 -7.07
CA PHE A 87 -19.29 -2.39 -5.94
C PHE A 87 -17.80 -2.14 -6.21
N ASP A 88 -17.45 -0.88 -6.47
CA ASP A 88 -16.07 -0.41 -6.54
C ASP A 88 -15.59 0.02 -5.12
N PRO A 89 -14.68 -0.74 -4.48
CA PRO A 89 -14.19 -0.43 -3.15
C PRO A 89 -13.35 0.84 -3.09
N ASP A 90 -12.67 1.19 -4.18
CA ASP A 90 -11.89 2.41 -4.29
C ASP A 90 -12.83 3.61 -4.39
N GLN A 91 -13.87 3.53 -5.24
CA GLN A 91 -14.88 4.59 -5.35
C GLN A 91 -15.59 4.83 -4.01
N ALA A 92 -16.03 3.78 -3.32
CA ALA A 92 -16.72 3.91 -2.03
C ALA A 92 -15.83 4.57 -0.97
N LYS A 93 -14.53 4.23 -0.96
CA LYS A 93 -13.55 4.87 -0.07
C LYS A 93 -13.35 6.34 -0.41
N TRP A 94 -13.27 6.69 -1.69
CA TRP A 94 -13.15 8.07 -2.15
C TRP A 94 -14.38 8.92 -1.79
N GLU A 95 -15.58 8.40 -1.96
CA GLU A 95 -16.82 9.10 -1.57
C GLU A 95 -16.89 9.33 -0.05
N TYR A 96 -16.53 8.32 0.74
CA TYR A 96 -16.44 8.47 2.21
C TYR A 96 -15.44 9.54 2.62
N LEU A 97 -14.25 9.54 2.01
CA LEU A 97 -13.22 10.53 2.31
C LEU A 97 -13.66 11.94 1.89
N LYS A 98 -14.37 12.06 0.76
CA LYS A 98 -14.95 13.32 0.31
C LYS A 98 -16.00 13.85 1.29
N GLU A 99 -16.94 13.00 1.72
CA GLU A 99 -18.00 13.37 2.65
C GLU A 99 -17.48 13.70 4.04
N LYS A 100 -16.50 12.94 4.55
CA LYS A 100 -15.96 13.12 5.91
C LYS A 100 -14.88 14.18 6.03
N HIS A 101 -14.05 14.34 5.00
CA HIS A 101 -12.89 15.24 5.03
C HIS A 101 -13.05 16.47 4.14
N ASN A 102 -14.23 16.67 3.54
CA ASN A 102 -14.58 17.87 2.77
C ASN A 102 -13.53 18.20 1.68
N LEU A 103 -13.11 17.16 0.95
CA LEU A 103 -12.17 17.23 -0.17
C LEU A 103 -12.84 17.78 -1.45
#